data_AF-A0A431V9H7-F1
#
_entry.id   AF-A0A431V9H7-F1
#
_cell.length_a   1.000
_cell.length_b   1.000
_cell.length_c   1.000
_cell.angle_alpha   90.00
_cell.angle_beta   90.00
_cell.angle_gamma   90.00
#
_symmetry.space_group_name_H-M   'P 1'
#
loop_
_entity.id
_entity.type
_entity.pdbx_description
1 polymer ?
#
loop_
_entity_poly.entity_id
_entity_poly.type
_entity_poly.pdbx_seq_one_letter_code
_entity_poly.pdbx_strand_id
1 'polypeptide(L)' 'MSTRLDPGYAGDRYPTEIIATAVWLYVRFPLNLRMVEELLAARGITVSYETVRQWARKFGPEIATRLRRRA' A
#
# COMPACT_ATOMS: atom_id res chain seq x y z
N MET A 1 16.67 18.68 -15.26
CA MET A 1 16.27 17.28 -15.49
C MET A 1 14.86 17.14 -14.91
N SER A 2 13.87 17.34 -15.76
CA SER A 2 12.48 17.64 -15.38
C SER A 2 11.66 16.35 -15.35
N THR A 3 11.19 15.93 -14.19
CA THR A 3 10.15 14.90 -14.08
C THR A 3 8.81 15.54 -14.41
N ARG A 4 8.22 15.08 -15.51
CA ARG A 4 6.85 15.42 -15.93
C ARG A 4 5.90 14.97 -14.81
N LEU A 5 5.28 15.94 -14.14
CA LEU A 5 4.12 15.72 -13.31
C LEU A 5 2.91 15.88 -14.23
N ASP A 6 2.37 14.76 -14.69
CA ASP A 6 1.08 14.69 -15.36
C ASP A 6 -0.03 15.22 -14.42
N PRO A 7 -0.83 16.22 -14.83
CA PRO A 7 -1.81 16.89 -13.98
C PRO A 7 -3.12 16.09 -13.80
N GLY A 8 -3.09 14.76 -13.92
CA GLY A 8 -4.29 13.89 -13.91
C GLY A 8 -4.66 13.26 -12.57
N TYR A 9 -3.76 13.31 -11.56
CA TYR A 9 -3.94 12.61 -10.27
C TYR A 9 -4.06 13.56 -9.08
N ALA A 10 -4.60 14.75 -9.33
CA ALA A 10 -4.92 15.74 -8.31
C ALA A 10 -6.28 15.42 -7.64
N GLY A 11 -6.39 14.33 -6.87
CA GLY A 11 -7.65 14.10 -6.13
C GLY A 11 -7.75 12.89 -5.21
N ASP A 12 -7.22 11.73 -5.57
CA ASP A 12 -7.31 10.54 -4.70
C ASP A 12 -6.08 10.47 -3.79
N ARG A 13 -6.30 10.66 -2.49
CA ARG A 13 -5.27 10.90 -1.46
C ARG A 13 -4.16 9.84 -1.42
N TYR A 14 -4.40 8.63 -1.95
CA TYR A 14 -3.40 7.63 -2.26
C TYR A 14 -3.85 6.76 -3.44
N PRO A 15 -3.00 6.45 -4.44
CA PRO A 15 -3.33 5.53 -5.51
C PRO A 15 -3.70 4.14 -4.96
N THR A 16 -4.68 3.45 -5.56
CA THR A 16 -5.05 2.08 -5.19
C THR A 16 -3.86 1.12 -5.25
N GLU A 17 -2.89 1.38 -6.13
CA GLU A 17 -1.63 0.64 -6.22
C GLU A 17 -0.81 0.69 -4.93
N ILE A 18 -0.84 1.82 -4.22
CA ILE A 18 -0.15 2.00 -2.94
C ILE A 18 -0.82 1.17 -1.85
N ILE A 19 -2.15 1.23 -1.79
CA ILE A 19 -2.97 0.46 -0.84
C ILE A 19 -2.76 -1.04 -1.07
N ALA A 20 -2.84 -1.48 -2.33
CA ALA A 20 -2.62 -2.87 -2.71
C ALA A 20 -1.20 -3.33 -2.36
N THR A 21 -0.19 -2.48 -2.60
CA THR A 21 1.21 -2.80 -2.25
C THR A 21 1.41 -2.89 -0.74
N ALA A 22 0.84 -1.97 0.03
CA ALA A 22 0.94 -1.97 1.50
C ALA A 22 0.30 -3.24 2.10
N VAL A 23 -0.90 -3.58 1.64
CA VAL A 23 -1.63 -4.78 2.10
C VAL A 23 -0.95 -6.05 1.61
N TRP A 24 -0.43 -6.07 0.37
CA TRP A 24 0.33 -7.20 -0.15
C TRP A 24 1.62 -7.42 0.64
N LEU A 25 2.38 -6.38 0.94
CA LEU A 25 3.59 -6.47 1.78
C LEU A 25 3.27 -7.03 3.17
N TYR A 26 2.16 -6.58 3.76
CA TYR A 26 1.68 -7.06 5.06
C TYR A 26 1.22 -8.52 5.05
N VAL A 27 0.56 -8.97 3.98
CA VAL A 27 0.05 -10.35 3.86
C VAL A 27 1.14 -11.33 3.38
N ARG A 28 2.05 -10.89 2.51
CA ARG A 28 3.09 -11.72 1.89
C ARG A 28 4.28 -11.97 2.79
N PHE A 29 4.65 -10.98 3.60
CA PHE A 29 5.79 -11.04 4.50
C PHE A 29 5.34 -10.85 5.95
N PRO A 30 5.98 -11.51 6.93
CA PRO A 30 5.75 -11.24 8.35
C PRO A 30 6.39 -9.90 8.75
N LEU A 31 6.06 -8.82 8.04
CA LEU A 31 6.59 -7.49 8.29
C LEU A 31 5.78 -6.83 9.42
N ASN A 32 6.50 -6.19 10.33
CA ASN A 32 5.87 -5.27 11.27
C ASN A 32 5.26 -4.08 10.52
N LEU A 33 4.13 -3.56 11.01
CA LEU A 33 3.46 -2.40 10.40
C LEU A 33 4.39 -1.18 10.26
N ARG A 34 5.34 -1.01 11.20
CA ARG A 34 6.42 -0.01 11.15
C ARG A 34 7.30 -0.16 9.91
N MET A 35 7.65 -1.38 9.53
CA MET A 35 8.47 -1.64 8.34
C MET A 35 7.69 -1.29 7.07
N VAL A 36 6.39 -1.55 7.04
CA VAL A 36 5.51 -1.17 5.92
C VAL A 36 5.37 0.35 5.83
N GLU A 37 5.22 1.04 6.96
CA GLU A 37 5.25 2.50 7.06
C GLU A 37 6.57 3.09 6.53
N GLU A 38 7.73 2.55 6.94
CA GLU A 38 9.05 2.96 6.46
C GLU A 38 9.24 2.74 4.95
N LEU A 39 8.76 1.60 4.41
CA LEU A 39 8.83 1.30 2.97
C LEU A 39 7.96 2.23 2.13
N LEU A 40 6.82 2.65 2.68
CA LEU A 40 5.95 3.64 2.06
C LEU A 40 6.59 5.03 2.15
N ALA A 41 7.16 5.38 3.31
CA ALA A 41 7.90 6.63 3.49
C ALA A 41 9.09 6.75 2.53
N ALA A 42 9.82 5.66 2.28
CA ALA A 42 10.90 5.59 1.29
C ALA A 42 10.43 5.84 -0.15
N ARG A 43 9.14 5.63 -0.44
CA ARG A 43 8.48 5.98 -1.71
C ARG A 43 7.86 7.39 -1.72
N GLY A 44 8.10 8.18 -0.67
CA GLY A 44 7.51 9.52 -0.50
C GLY A 44 6.07 9.50 0.02
N ILE A 45 5.62 8.38 0.58
CA ILE A 45 4.23 8.14 1.00
C ILE A 45 4.20 8.07 2.53
N THR A 46 3.87 9.19 3.16
CA THR A 46 3.76 9.28 4.62
C THR A 46 2.38 8.80 5.08
N VAL A 47 2.26 7.51 5.38
CA VAL A 47 1.04 6.92 5.96
C VAL A 47 1.31 6.38 7.34
N SER A 48 0.38 6.58 8.28
CA SER A 48 0.49 6.00 9.61
C SER A 48 0.22 4.49 9.57
N TYR A 49 0.85 3.75 10.47
CA TYR A 49 0.58 2.32 10.68
C TYR A 49 -0.91 1.99 10.88
N GLU A 50 -1.70 2.91 11.43
CA GLU A 50 -3.15 2.76 11.60
C GLU A 50 -3.88 2.71 10.26
N THR A 51 -3.46 3.52 9.29
CA THR A 51 -3.98 3.53 7.93
C THR A 51 -3.67 2.21 7.23
N VAL A 52 -2.42 1.73 7.34
CA VAL A 52 -2.02 0.42 6.81
C VAL A 52 -2.83 -0.70 7.44
N ARG A 53 -3.08 -0.63 8.76
CA ARG A 53 -3.91 -1.61 9.48
C ARG A 53 -5.37 -1.57 9.01
N GLN A 54 -5.94 -0.39 8.77
CA GLN A 54 -7.30 -0.26 8.23
C GLN A 54 -7.39 -0.84 6.81
N TRP A 55 -6.40 -0.59 5.97
CA TRP A 55 -6.33 -1.19 4.63
C TRP A 55 -6.18 -2.71 4.70
N ALA A 56 -5.33 -3.24 5.59
CA ALA A 56 -5.19 -4.67 5.78
C ALA A 56 -6.48 -5.33 6.28
N ARG A 57 -7.24 -4.66 7.16
CA ARG A 57 -8.56 -5.18 7.60
C ARG A 57 -9.61 -5.13 6.49
N LYS A 58 -9.59 -4.08 5.65
CA LYS A 58 -10.59 -3.88 4.59
C LYS A 58 -10.33 -4.73 3.34
N PHE A 59 -9.07 -4.80 2.91
CA PHE A 59 -8.66 -5.43 1.65
C PHE A 59 -7.85 -6.72 1.86
N GLY A 60 -7.35 -6.99 3.07
CA GLY A 60 -6.62 -8.22 3.39
C GLY A 60 -7.34 -9.51 2.99
N PRO A 61 -8.65 -9.71 3.25
CA PRO A 61 -9.33 -10.93 2.81
C PRO A 61 -9.37 -11.05 1.29
N GLU A 62 -9.65 -9.97 0.56
CA GLU A 62 -9.70 -9.98 -0.91
C GLU A 62 -8.32 -10.26 -1.53
N ILE A 63 -7.26 -9.63 -0.99
CA ILE A 63 -5.88 -9.85 -1.43
C ILE A 63 -5.40 -11.25 -1.06
N ALA A 64 -5.73 -11.77 0.12
CA ALA A 64 -5.40 -13.14 0.52
C ALA A 64 -6.10 -14.18 -0.36
N THR A 65 -7.38 -13.94 -0.71
CA THR A 65 -8.11 -14.79 -1.67
C THR A 65 -7.50 -14.71 -3.07
N ARG A 66 -7.14 -13.52 -3.57
CA ARG A 66 -6.44 -13.36 -4.85
C ARG A 66 -5.07 -14.04 -4.85
N LEU A 67 -4.31 -13.94 -3.76
CA LEU A 67 -3.01 -14.58 -3.61
C LEU A 67 -3.15 -16.11 -3.61
N ARG A 68 -4.14 -16.67 -2.91
CA ARG A 68 -4.45 -18.11 -2.93
C ARG A 68 -4.90 -18.62 -4.30
N ARG A 69 -5.58 -17.81 -5.11
CA ARG A 69 -5.98 -18.20 -6.48
C ARG A 69 -4.84 -18.13 -7.50
N ARG A 70 -3.73 -17.47 -7.15
CA ARG A 70 -2.56 -17.30 -8.04
C ARG A 70 -1.37 -18.19 -7.65
N ALA A 71 -1.53 -19.00 -6.60
CA ALA A 71 -0.56 -19.98 -6.13
C ALA A 71 -0.83 -21.36 -6.73
#